data_AF-U5H0S2-F1
#
_entry.id   AF-U5H0S2-F1
#
_cell.length_a   1.000
_cell.length_b   1.000
_cell.length_c   1.000
_cell.angle_alpha   90.00
_cell.angle_beta   90.00
_cell.angle_gamma   90.00
#
_symmetry.space_group_name_H-M   'P 1'
#
loop_
_entity.id
_entity.type
_entity.pdbx_description
1 polymer ?
#
loop_
_entity_poly.entity_id
_entity_poly.type
_entity_poly.pdbx_seq_one_letter_code
_entity_poly.pdbx_strand_id
1 'polypeptide(L)'
;MRLSSVLRYRSSFTLYCQSTSAARSTAIPIPPPRVRVSLAARHQPWPSMPNPAAWNAVLEQYARLHNPECELPKGVHLLSDSKCVTIFDGYEKAKYHFLVMPRYPFPLESSSSPSSASTSTSISVPSSHLTSLEALRKSPYCLRVLHALQEQARQVQEMIEEEMLKKEGWKWPIHIGFHARESMRHVHLHVISSDLISPKLKNKK
;
A
#
# COMPACT_ATOMS: atom_id res chain seq x y z
N MET A 1 98.09 -21.81 9.81
CA MET A 1 98.59 -20.63 10.55
C MET A 1 97.40 -19.86 11.13
N ARG A 2 97.45 -19.54 12.43
CA ARG A 2 96.68 -18.55 13.24
C ARG A 2 95.14 -18.55 13.28
N LEU A 3 94.63 -19.02 14.43
CA LEU A 3 93.70 -18.36 15.38
C LEU A 3 92.79 -17.22 14.90
N SER A 4 91.49 -17.31 15.22
CA SER A 4 90.84 -16.34 16.12
C SER A 4 89.39 -16.72 16.48
N SER A 5 89.10 -16.57 17.77
CA SER A 5 87.82 -16.71 18.47
C SER A 5 87.08 -15.38 18.54
N VAL A 6 85.75 -15.35 18.40
CA VAL A 6 84.83 -14.39 19.07
C VAL A 6 83.44 -15.06 19.12
N LEU A 7 82.97 -15.51 20.29
CA LEU A 7 82.14 -14.84 21.31
C LEU A 7 80.67 -14.57 20.93
N ARG A 8 79.82 -14.85 21.92
CA ARG A 8 78.36 -15.05 21.89
C ARG A 8 77.58 -13.73 21.82
N TYR A 9 76.36 -13.79 21.28
CA TYR A 9 75.25 -13.00 21.82
C TYR A 9 73.90 -13.71 21.62
N ARG A 10 73.20 -13.98 22.74
CA ARG A 10 71.81 -14.45 22.79
C ARG A 10 70.90 -13.23 22.69
N SER A 11 69.83 -13.30 21.89
CA SER A 11 68.64 -12.48 22.11
C SER A 11 67.41 -13.35 21.92
N SER A 12 66.70 -13.59 23.02
CA SER A 12 65.43 -14.28 23.07
C SER A 12 64.32 -13.29 22.76
N PHE A 13 63.61 -13.46 21.65
CA PHE A 13 62.38 -12.72 21.36
C PHE A 13 61.18 -13.50 21.88
N THR A 14 60.55 -12.98 22.94
CA THR A 14 59.29 -13.46 23.48
C THR A 14 58.15 -12.92 22.63
N LEU A 15 57.37 -13.80 21.97
CA LEU A 15 56.15 -13.43 21.25
C LEU A 15 55.02 -13.16 22.26
N TYR A 16 54.53 -11.93 22.29
CA TYR A 16 53.34 -11.54 23.05
C TYR A 16 52.10 -11.90 22.24
N CYS A 17 51.35 -12.90 22.68
CA CYS A 17 50.07 -13.28 22.10
C CYS A 17 48.99 -12.29 22.56
N GLN A 18 48.51 -11.42 21.67
CA GLN A 18 47.40 -10.53 21.96
C GLN A 18 46.08 -11.29 21.80
N SER A 19 45.36 -11.41 22.92
CA SER A 19 44.01 -11.96 23.01
C SER A 19 43.01 -11.05 22.30
N THR A 20 42.39 -11.52 21.22
CA THR A 20 41.29 -10.83 20.55
C THR A 20 39.96 -11.14 21.23
N SER A 21 39.33 -10.10 21.78
CA SER A 21 38.01 -10.14 22.38
C SER A 21 36.94 -10.44 21.33
N ALA A 22 36.26 -11.59 21.44
CA ALA A 22 35.12 -11.95 20.61
C ALA A 22 33.91 -11.03 20.90
N ALA A 23 33.51 -10.23 19.91
CA ALA A 23 32.30 -9.42 19.97
C ALA A 23 31.05 -10.33 19.95
N ARG A 24 30.22 -10.23 20.99
CA ARG A 24 28.88 -10.85 21.05
C ARG A 24 28.00 -10.22 19.96
N SER A 25 27.68 -11.00 18.93
CA SER A 25 26.64 -10.67 17.95
C SER A 25 25.28 -10.72 18.65
N THR A 26 24.70 -9.55 18.93
CA THR A 26 23.31 -9.45 19.39
C THR A 26 22.41 -9.70 18.19
N ALA A 27 21.76 -10.87 18.18
CA ALA A 27 20.72 -11.19 17.20
C ALA A 27 19.61 -10.14 17.30
N ILE A 28 19.33 -9.46 16.18
CA ILE A 28 18.19 -8.56 16.04
C ILE A 28 16.92 -9.38 16.27
N PRO A 29 16.01 -8.98 17.18
CA PRO A 29 14.76 -9.69 17.39
C PRO A 29 13.96 -9.67 16.09
N ILE A 30 13.71 -10.84 15.52
CA ILE A 30 12.80 -10.99 14.38
C ILE A 30 11.41 -10.57 14.88
N PRO A 31 10.78 -9.55 14.29
CA PRO A 31 9.44 -9.16 14.69
C PRO A 31 8.48 -10.35 14.50
N PRO A 32 7.49 -10.54 15.38
CA PRO A 32 6.51 -11.61 15.20
C PRO A 32 5.88 -11.49 13.80
N PRO A 33 5.59 -12.62 13.13
CA PRO A 33 4.95 -12.56 11.83
C PRO A 33 3.65 -11.79 11.98
N ARG A 34 3.55 -10.62 11.32
CA ARG A 34 2.26 -9.94 11.18
C ARG A 34 1.30 -10.99 10.65
N VAL A 35 0.24 -11.28 11.39
CA VAL A 35 -0.85 -12.13 10.93
C VAL A 35 -1.38 -11.48 9.66
N ARG A 36 -0.91 -11.94 8.49
CA ARG A 36 -1.31 -11.39 7.20
C ARG A 36 -2.79 -11.73 7.04
N VAL A 37 -3.64 -10.71 7.05
CA VAL A 37 -5.06 -10.86 6.74
C VAL A 37 -5.14 -11.43 5.32
N SER A 38 -5.89 -12.51 5.13
CA SER A 38 -6.07 -13.04 3.78
C SER A 38 -6.77 -12.03 2.89
N LEU A 39 -6.34 -11.96 1.64
CA LEU A 39 -6.93 -11.07 0.62
C LEU A 39 -8.19 -11.64 -0.02
N ALA A 40 -8.49 -12.93 0.21
CA ALA A 40 -9.70 -13.53 -0.32
C ALA A 40 -10.94 -12.93 0.36
N ALA A 41 -11.99 -12.76 -0.44
CA ALA A 41 -13.31 -12.30 -0.03
C ALA A 41 -13.78 -13.06 1.22
N ARG A 42 -14.08 -12.30 2.27
CA ARG A 42 -14.44 -12.86 3.58
C ARG A 42 -15.94 -13.11 3.72
N HIS A 43 -16.72 -12.76 2.70
CA HIS A 43 -18.19 -12.77 2.65
C HIS A 43 -18.86 -12.19 3.90
N GLN A 44 -18.17 -11.25 4.56
CA GLN A 44 -18.70 -10.64 5.77
C GLN A 44 -19.85 -9.70 5.40
N PRO A 45 -20.88 -9.62 6.25
CA PRO A 45 -21.87 -8.58 6.13
C PRO A 45 -21.17 -7.23 6.22
N TRP A 46 -21.52 -6.32 5.32
CA TRP A 46 -20.99 -4.96 5.40
C TRP A 46 -21.50 -4.29 6.67
N PRO A 47 -20.70 -3.42 7.33
CA PRO A 47 -21.13 -2.72 8.53
C PRO A 47 -22.47 -2.01 8.32
N SER A 48 -23.37 -2.15 9.29
CA SER A 48 -24.67 -1.48 9.26
C SER A 48 -24.47 0.03 9.35
N MET A 49 -24.91 0.73 8.31
CA MET A 49 -24.86 2.19 8.24
C MET A 49 -26.07 2.79 8.98
N PRO A 50 -25.89 3.81 9.82
CA PRO A 50 -26.98 4.43 10.58
C PRO A 50 -27.97 5.22 9.71
N ASN A 51 -27.58 5.65 8.50
CA ASN A 51 -28.45 6.40 7.59
C ASN A 51 -28.35 5.88 6.13
N PRO A 52 -29.40 5.23 5.58
CA PRO A 52 -29.43 4.76 4.20
C PRO A 52 -29.28 5.87 3.15
N ALA A 53 -29.71 7.10 3.45
CA ALA A 53 -29.56 8.23 2.54
C ALA A 53 -28.09 8.67 2.36
N ALA A 54 -27.22 8.27 3.29
CA ALA A 54 -25.79 8.57 3.23
C ALA A 54 -24.98 7.52 2.45
N TRP A 55 -25.61 6.44 1.96
CA TRP A 55 -24.90 5.34 1.29
C TRP A 55 -24.08 5.83 0.10
N ASN A 56 -24.65 6.71 -0.73
CA ASN A 56 -23.94 7.20 -1.90
C ASN A 56 -22.61 7.90 -1.56
N ALA A 57 -22.44 8.45 -0.35
CA ALA A 57 -21.29 9.24 0.07
C ALA A 57 -20.30 8.49 0.99
N VAL A 58 -20.52 7.20 1.26
CA VAL A 58 -19.66 6.42 2.17
C VAL A 58 -18.20 6.40 1.74
N LEU A 59 -17.96 6.19 0.44
CA LEU A 59 -16.60 6.17 -0.09
C LEU A 59 -15.89 7.50 0.07
N GLU A 60 -16.62 8.62 -0.08
CA GLU A 60 -16.08 9.95 0.21
C GLU A 60 -15.73 10.11 1.68
N GLN A 61 -16.56 9.60 2.60
CA GLN A 61 -16.26 9.65 4.04
C GLN A 61 -14.99 8.86 4.35
N TYR A 62 -14.82 7.68 3.77
CA TYR A 62 -13.62 6.86 3.94
C TYR A 62 -12.38 7.54 3.37
N ALA A 63 -12.49 8.20 2.21
CA ALA A 63 -11.39 8.95 1.61
C ALA A 63 -10.93 10.16 2.45
N ARG A 64 -11.80 10.68 3.33
CA ARG A 64 -11.52 11.80 4.24
C ARG A 64 -10.85 11.41 5.54
N LEU A 65 -10.83 10.12 5.89
CA LEU A 65 -10.22 9.65 7.13
C LEU A 65 -8.72 9.97 7.15
N HIS A 66 -8.24 10.43 8.30
CA HIS A 66 -6.84 10.81 8.45
C HIS A 66 -5.96 9.57 8.61
N ASN A 67 -6.44 8.60 9.37
CA ASN A 67 -5.79 7.31 9.65
C ASN A 67 -6.75 6.17 9.28
N PRO A 68 -6.93 5.88 7.98
CA PRO A 68 -7.91 4.89 7.53
C PRO A 68 -7.65 3.48 8.08
N GLU A 69 -6.41 3.12 8.42
CA GLU A 69 -6.08 1.84 9.09
C GLU A 69 -6.82 1.67 10.43
N CYS A 70 -6.94 2.75 11.21
CA CYS A 70 -7.52 2.72 12.55
C CYS A 70 -9.01 3.10 12.57
N GLU A 71 -9.41 3.98 11.64
CA GLU A 71 -10.74 4.58 11.62
C GLU A 71 -11.74 3.79 10.77
N LEU A 72 -11.27 3.02 9.77
CA LEU A 72 -12.16 2.17 8.98
C LEU A 72 -12.67 0.99 9.82
N PRO A 73 -13.87 0.46 9.49
CA PRO A 73 -14.36 -0.76 10.11
C PRO A 73 -13.35 -1.90 9.96
N LYS A 74 -13.25 -2.74 10.99
CA LYS A 74 -12.27 -3.84 11.03
C LYS A 74 -12.38 -4.74 9.80
N GLY A 75 -11.26 -4.92 9.10
CA GLY A 75 -11.17 -5.76 7.91
C GLY A 75 -11.64 -5.11 6.60
N VAL A 76 -11.98 -3.81 6.61
CA VAL A 76 -12.28 -3.04 5.39
C VAL A 76 -11.02 -2.44 4.78
N HIS A 77 -10.08 -1.97 5.59
CA HIS A 77 -8.81 -1.40 5.11
C HIS A 77 -7.87 -2.50 4.59
N LEU A 78 -7.23 -2.25 3.45
CA LEU A 78 -6.12 -3.08 2.95
C LEU A 78 -4.78 -2.33 3.07
N LEU A 79 -4.67 -1.19 2.41
CA LEU A 79 -3.51 -0.30 2.50
C LEU A 79 -3.90 1.14 2.19
N SER A 80 -3.04 2.08 2.54
CA SER A 80 -3.23 3.50 2.27
C SER A 80 -1.90 4.24 2.31
N ASP A 81 -1.79 5.28 1.50
CA ASP A 81 -0.70 6.25 1.54
C ASP A 81 -1.26 7.68 1.66
N SER A 82 -0.47 8.71 1.35
CA SER A 82 -0.92 10.12 1.42
C SER A 82 -1.89 10.52 0.30
N LYS A 83 -1.97 9.75 -0.79
CA LYS A 83 -2.75 10.08 -2.00
C LYS A 83 -3.95 9.15 -2.19
N CYS A 84 -3.88 7.91 -1.76
CA CYS A 84 -4.83 6.85 -2.05
C CYS A 84 -5.14 6.00 -0.80
N VAL A 85 -6.33 5.42 -0.79
CA VAL A 85 -6.74 4.39 0.16
C VAL A 85 -7.35 3.23 -0.62
N THR A 86 -6.97 2.02 -0.24
CA THR A 86 -7.49 0.77 -0.80
C THR A 86 -8.29 0.03 0.25
N ILE A 87 -9.52 -0.36 -0.12
CA ILE A 87 -10.43 -1.12 0.74
C ILE A 87 -10.93 -2.39 0.06
N PHE A 88 -11.37 -3.35 0.86
CA PHE A 88 -12.18 -4.48 0.39
C PHE A 88 -13.55 -3.98 -0.07
N ASP A 89 -14.01 -4.43 -1.24
CA ASP A 89 -15.36 -4.14 -1.71
C ASP A 89 -16.41 -4.86 -0.85
N GLY A 90 -17.43 -4.13 -0.39
CA GLY A 90 -18.50 -4.67 0.46
C GLY A 90 -19.50 -5.56 -0.25
N TYR A 91 -19.53 -5.52 -1.56
CA TYR A 91 -20.36 -6.30 -2.47
C TYR A 91 -19.47 -6.94 -3.54
N GLU A 92 -18.47 -7.69 -3.07
CA GLU A 92 -17.47 -8.34 -3.91
C GLU A 92 -18.11 -9.19 -5.01
N LYS A 93 -17.57 -9.11 -6.22
CA LYS A 93 -18.08 -9.84 -7.38
C LYS A 93 -17.19 -11.01 -7.78
N ALA A 94 -16.05 -11.16 -7.12
CA ALA A 94 -15.07 -12.21 -7.31
C ALA A 94 -14.37 -12.51 -5.98
N LYS A 95 -13.51 -13.54 -5.95
CA LYS A 95 -12.68 -13.86 -4.78
C LYS A 95 -11.82 -12.69 -4.32
N TYR A 96 -11.34 -11.86 -5.24
CA TYR A 96 -10.54 -10.68 -4.94
C TYR A 96 -11.20 -9.47 -5.57
N HIS A 97 -11.75 -8.58 -4.76
CA HIS A 97 -12.39 -7.36 -5.24
C HIS A 97 -12.10 -6.20 -4.29
N PHE A 98 -11.39 -5.20 -4.81
CA PHE A 98 -10.94 -4.05 -4.05
C PHE A 98 -11.30 -2.75 -4.75
N LEU A 99 -11.42 -1.70 -3.95
CA LEU A 99 -11.63 -0.34 -4.40
C LEU A 99 -10.42 0.51 -4.02
N VAL A 100 -9.77 1.10 -5.02
CA VAL A 100 -8.69 2.06 -4.85
C VAL A 100 -9.26 3.46 -5.06
N MET A 101 -9.14 4.33 -4.06
CA MET A 101 -9.79 5.64 -4.05
C MET A 101 -8.77 6.75 -3.74
N PRO A 102 -8.85 7.92 -4.40
CA PRO A 102 -8.02 9.05 -4.03
C PRO A 102 -8.48 9.58 -2.67
N ARG A 103 -7.52 9.93 -1.80
CA ARG A 103 -7.81 10.54 -0.50
C ARG A 103 -8.22 11.99 -0.65
N TYR A 104 -8.88 12.52 0.36
CA TYR A 104 -9.15 13.94 0.48
C TYR A 104 -8.68 14.45 1.86
N PRO A 105 -7.82 15.49 1.92
CA PRO A 105 -7.24 16.24 0.80
C PRO A 105 -6.24 15.41 -0.04
N PHE A 106 -6.33 15.50 -1.37
CA PHE A 106 -5.34 14.88 -2.28
C PHE A 106 -4.18 15.85 -2.50
N PRO A 107 -2.95 15.53 -2.05
CA PRO A 107 -1.83 16.47 -2.11
C PRO A 107 -1.36 16.70 -3.54
N LEU A 108 -1.21 17.97 -3.92
CA LEU A 108 -0.51 18.36 -5.14
C LEU A 108 0.96 18.63 -4.76
N GLU A 109 1.85 17.76 -5.20
CA GLU A 109 3.28 18.07 -5.25
C GLU A 109 3.47 19.38 -6.01
N SER A 110 4.09 20.36 -5.34
CA SER A 110 4.57 21.59 -5.92
C SER A 110 5.77 21.26 -6.79
N SER A 111 5.63 21.39 -8.11
CA SER A 111 6.77 21.34 -9.01
C SER A 111 7.74 22.43 -8.56
N SER A 112 8.89 22.03 -8.02
CA SER A 112 9.92 22.93 -7.55
C SER A 112 10.47 23.76 -8.70
N SER A 113 9.94 24.97 -8.88
CA SER A 113 10.76 26.10 -9.30
C SER A 113 11.24 26.78 -8.02
N PRO A 114 12.56 26.81 -7.75
CA PRO A 114 13.10 27.46 -6.56
C PRO A 114 13.12 28.97 -6.78
N SER A 115 11.96 29.61 -6.63
CA SER A 115 11.90 31.05 -6.50
C SER A 115 10.71 31.45 -5.63
N SER A 116 11.06 32.16 -4.56
CA SER A 116 10.18 32.89 -3.65
C SER A 116 9.54 32.06 -2.54
N ALA A 117 10.21 32.13 -1.39
CA ALA A 117 9.63 31.86 -0.07
C ALA A 117 8.30 32.59 0.08
N SER A 118 7.21 31.85 -0.03
CA SER A 118 5.88 32.27 0.38
C SER A 118 5.16 31.03 0.91
N THR A 119 4.65 31.17 2.14
CA THR A 119 3.71 30.30 2.86
C THR A 119 3.36 28.97 2.18
N SER A 120 3.81 27.85 2.75
CA SER A 120 3.50 26.48 2.32
C SER A 120 2.03 26.13 2.53
N THR A 121 1.14 26.72 1.73
CA THR A 121 -0.25 26.28 1.61
C THR A 121 -0.24 25.00 0.80
N SER A 122 -0.54 23.86 1.44
CA SER A 122 -0.69 22.58 0.75
C SER A 122 -1.83 22.68 -0.25
N ILE A 123 -1.48 22.90 -1.51
CA ILE A 123 -2.47 22.92 -2.59
C ILE A 123 -2.97 21.49 -2.75
N SER A 124 -4.28 21.28 -2.64
CA SER A 124 -4.90 19.98 -2.80
C SER A 124 -5.94 20.02 -3.92
N VAL A 125 -6.25 18.85 -4.47
CA VAL A 125 -7.32 18.74 -5.48
C VAL A 125 -8.66 19.09 -4.81
N PRO A 126 -9.45 20.02 -5.38
CA PRO A 126 -10.79 20.31 -4.89
C PRO A 126 -11.67 19.06 -4.84
N SER A 127 -12.45 18.89 -3.77
CA SER A 127 -13.31 17.71 -3.59
C SER A 127 -14.30 17.51 -4.73
N SER A 128 -14.80 18.60 -5.32
CA SER A 128 -15.71 18.57 -6.47
C SER A 128 -15.15 17.78 -7.66
N HIS A 129 -13.84 17.83 -7.88
CA HIS A 129 -13.15 17.11 -8.96
C HIS A 129 -13.00 15.61 -8.68
N LEU A 130 -13.19 15.16 -7.44
CA LEU A 130 -13.07 13.76 -7.04
C LEU A 130 -14.43 13.07 -6.86
N THR A 131 -15.54 13.77 -7.11
CA THR A 131 -16.89 13.26 -6.87
C THR A 131 -17.34 12.17 -7.84
N SER A 132 -16.85 12.17 -9.09
CA SER A 132 -17.15 11.19 -10.13
C SER A 132 -16.04 11.15 -11.17
N LEU A 133 -15.96 10.09 -11.99
CA LEU A 133 -14.99 10.02 -13.08
C LEU A 133 -15.22 11.12 -14.12
N GLU A 134 -16.48 11.50 -14.35
CA GLU A 134 -16.81 12.61 -15.26
C GLU A 134 -16.25 13.95 -14.75
N ALA A 135 -16.40 14.23 -13.46
CA ALA A 135 -15.86 15.43 -12.83
C ALA A 135 -14.32 15.42 -12.88
N LEU A 136 -13.71 14.26 -12.61
CA LEU A 136 -12.27 14.10 -12.67
C LEU A 136 -11.74 14.30 -14.10
N ARG A 137 -12.42 13.76 -15.11
CA ARG A 137 -12.02 13.89 -16.52
C ARG A 137 -11.97 15.34 -17.00
N LYS A 138 -12.87 16.20 -16.49
CA LYS A 138 -12.90 17.64 -16.79
C LYS A 138 -11.90 18.45 -15.95
N SER A 139 -11.32 17.83 -14.93
CA SER A 139 -10.37 18.47 -14.02
C SER A 139 -8.99 18.61 -14.65
N PRO A 140 -8.27 19.73 -14.41
CA PRO A 140 -6.86 19.83 -14.80
C PRO A 140 -5.96 18.85 -14.03
N TYR A 141 -6.44 18.24 -12.94
CA TYR A 141 -5.68 17.30 -12.12
C TYR A 141 -5.89 15.83 -12.51
N CYS A 142 -6.69 15.55 -13.56
CA CYS A 142 -7.08 14.21 -14.00
C CYS A 142 -5.90 13.24 -14.06
N LEU A 143 -4.87 13.55 -14.85
CA LEU A 143 -3.72 12.67 -15.07
C LEU A 143 -2.97 12.38 -13.77
N ARG A 144 -2.83 13.38 -12.89
CA ARG A 144 -2.12 13.21 -11.61
C ARG A 144 -2.83 12.24 -10.69
N VAL A 145 -4.16 12.35 -10.60
CA VAL A 145 -4.98 11.45 -9.79
C VAL A 145 -4.97 10.04 -10.40
N LEU A 146 -5.15 9.93 -11.73
CA LEU A 146 -5.13 8.63 -12.41
C LEU A 146 -3.79 7.89 -12.26
N HIS A 147 -2.66 8.60 -12.33
CA HIS A 147 -1.34 8.00 -12.06
C HIS A 147 -1.22 7.48 -10.63
N ALA A 148 -1.69 8.23 -9.64
CA ALA A 148 -1.67 7.78 -8.24
C ALA A 148 -2.56 6.54 -8.01
N LEU A 149 -3.73 6.51 -8.65
CA LEU A 149 -4.61 5.34 -8.62
C LEU A 149 -3.99 4.12 -9.31
N GLN A 150 -3.35 4.34 -10.47
CA GLN A 150 -2.67 3.28 -11.22
C GLN A 150 -1.54 2.65 -10.42
N GLU A 151 -0.68 3.45 -9.78
CA GLU A 151 0.45 2.94 -9.00
C GLU A 151 -0.03 2.12 -7.80
N GLN A 152 -1.03 2.64 -7.07
CA GLN A 152 -1.65 1.92 -5.96
C GLN A 152 -2.32 0.62 -6.43
N ALA A 153 -3.01 0.63 -7.57
CA ALA A 153 -3.64 -0.56 -8.13
C ALA A 153 -2.62 -1.62 -8.57
N ARG A 154 -1.44 -1.22 -9.07
CA ARG A 154 -0.34 -2.12 -9.42
C ARG A 154 0.17 -2.89 -8.19
N GLN A 155 0.31 -2.21 -7.05
CA GLN A 155 0.69 -2.85 -5.79
C GLN A 155 -0.38 -3.85 -5.32
N VAL A 156 -1.65 -3.48 -5.41
CA VAL A 156 -2.77 -4.37 -5.06
C VAL A 156 -2.80 -5.60 -5.97
N GLN A 157 -2.53 -5.42 -7.28
CA GLN A 157 -2.44 -6.51 -8.23
C GLN A 157 -1.36 -7.51 -7.83
N GLU A 158 -0.14 -7.05 -7.53
CA GLU A 158 0.96 -7.91 -7.07
C GLU A 158 0.58 -8.70 -5.81
N MET A 159 -0.03 -8.03 -4.82
CA MET A 159 -0.51 -8.66 -3.59
C MET A 159 -1.54 -9.77 -3.87
N ILE A 160 -2.50 -9.53 -4.76
CA ILE A 160 -3.51 -10.51 -5.15
C ILE A 160 -2.85 -11.70 -5.85
N GLU A 161 -1.94 -11.45 -6.79
CA GLU A 161 -1.25 -12.51 -7.53
C GLU A 161 -0.42 -13.41 -6.62
N GLU A 162 0.28 -12.85 -5.64
CA GLU A 162 0.99 -13.62 -4.62
C GLU A 162 0.04 -14.50 -3.79
N GLU A 163 -1.09 -13.94 -3.35
CA GLU A 163 -2.08 -14.68 -2.56
C GLU A 163 -2.75 -15.80 -3.39
N MET A 164 -3.05 -15.55 -4.66
CA MET A 164 -3.58 -16.54 -5.60
C MET A 164 -2.61 -17.72 -5.77
N LEU A 165 -1.34 -17.44 -6.08
CA LEU A 165 -0.32 -18.48 -6.21
C LEU A 165 -0.17 -19.28 -4.92
N LYS A 166 -0.13 -18.59 -3.77
CA LYS A 166 0.05 -19.21 -2.46
C LYS A 166 -1.10 -20.15 -2.08
N LYS A 167 -2.34 -19.76 -2.40
CA LYS A 167 -3.54 -20.49 -1.97
C LYS A 167 -4.07 -21.48 -2.98
N GLU A 168 -4.01 -21.12 -4.26
CA GLU A 168 -4.70 -21.82 -5.34
C GLU A 168 -3.70 -22.52 -6.28
N GLY A 169 -2.41 -22.15 -6.23
CA GLY A 169 -1.37 -22.70 -7.11
C GLY A 169 -1.38 -22.14 -8.54
N TRP A 170 -2.34 -21.27 -8.87
CA TRP A 170 -2.46 -20.59 -10.16
C TRP A 170 -3.00 -19.17 -9.98
N LYS A 171 -3.06 -18.40 -11.09
CA LYS A 171 -3.56 -17.02 -11.09
C LYS A 171 -4.69 -16.85 -12.09
N TRP A 172 -5.76 -16.17 -11.66
CA TRP A 172 -6.74 -15.61 -12.58
C TRP A 172 -6.24 -14.26 -13.08
N PRO A 173 -6.55 -13.87 -14.33
CA PRO A 173 -6.37 -12.50 -14.79
C PRO A 173 -7.04 -11.49 -13.84
N ILE A 174 -6.41 -10.34 -13.66
CA ILE A 174 -6.94 -9.24 -12.85
C ILE A 174 -7.34 -8.11 -13.79
N HIS A 175 -8.56 -7.62 -13.63
CA HIS A 175 -9.07 -6.46 -14.33
C HIS A 175 -8.96 -5.23 -13.43
N ILE A 176 -8.43 -4.15 -13.98
CA ILE A 176 -8.29 -2.86 -13.31
C ILE A 176 -9.04 -1.83 -14.15
N GLY A 177 -10.08 -1.22 -13.59
CA GLY A 177 -10.91 -0.30 -14.36
C GLY A 177 -12.00 0.39 -13.57
N PHE A 178 -12.66 1.34 -14.23
CA PHE A 178 -13.80 2.07 -13.70
C PHE A 178 -15.10 1.47 -14.22
N HIS A 179 -16.18 1.62 -13.45
CA HIS A 179 -17.51 1.43 -14.00
C HIS A 179 -17.82 2.57 -15.00
N ALA A 180 -18.46 2.23 -16.12
CA ALA A 180 -18.92 3.24 -17.07
C ALA A 180 -19.99 4.18 -16.50
N ARG A 181 -20.73 3.70 -15.49
CA ARG A 181 -21.66 4.48 -14.68
C ARG A 181 -21.46 4.09 -13.23
N GLU A 182 -20.94 5.02 -12.43
CA GLU A 182 -20.67 4.77 -11.02
C GLU A 182 -21.97 4.70 -10.21
N SER A 183 -22.02 3.77 -9.26
CA SER A 183 -23.15 3.64 -8.32
C SER A 183 -22.96 4.43 -7.03
N MET A 184 -21.74 4.88 -6.74
CA MET A 184 -21.37 5.61 -5.54
C MET A 184 -20.68 6.92 -5.91
N ARG A 185 -20.85 7.93 -5.07
CA ARG A 185 -20.11 9.19 -5.14
C ARG A 185 -18.70 8.95 -4.62
N HIS A 186 -17.75 9.69 -5.17
CA HIS A 186 -16.30 9.57 -5.03
C HIS A 186 -15.67 8.63 -6.06
N VAL A 187 -14.61 9.07 -6.71
CA VAL A 187 -13.86 8.25 -7.69
C VAL A 187 -13.31 7.00 -7.01
N HIS A 188 -13.54 5.83 -7.61
CA HIS A 188 -13.03 4.55 -7.13
C HIS A 188 -12.67 3.66 -8.32
N LEU A 189 -11.46 3.13 -8.31
CA LEU A 189 -10.93 2.21 -9.31
C LEU A 189 -11.10 0.78 -8.78
N HIS A 190 -11.74 -0.09 -9.57
CA HIS A 190 -11.90 -1.49 -9.22
C HIS A 190 -10.62 -2.25 -9.56
N VAL A 191 -10.18 -3.09 -8.62
CA VAL A 191 -9.17 -4.12 -8.85
C VAL A 191 -9.83 -5.46 -8.53
N ILE A 192 -10.15 -6.23 -9.58
CA ILE A 192 -10.99 -7.42 -9.47
C ILE A 192 -10.40 -8.61 -10.22
N SER A 193 -10.43 -9.78 -9.60
CA SER A 193 -10.06 -11.03 -10.25
C SER A 193 -11.16 -11.55 -11.20
N SER A 194 -10.76 -12.21 -12.28
CA SER A 194 -11.67 -12.67 -13.33
C SER A 194 -12.44 -13.96 -13.01
N ASP A 195 -12.23 -14.57 -11.84
CA ASP A 195 -12.95 -15.78 -11.44
C ASP A 195 -14.47 -15.56 -11.29
N LEU A 196 -14.87 -14.33 -10.92
CA LEU A 196 -16.27 -13.97 -10.66
C LEU A 196 -17.00 -14.90 -9.66
N ILE A 197 -16.25 -15.53 -8.76
CA ILE A 197 -16.79 -16.43 -7.73
C ILE A 197 -17.14 -15.59 -6.51
N SER A 198 -18.42 -15.25 -6.35
CA SER A 198 -18.93 -14.58 -5.16
C SER A 198 -20.42 -14.90 -4.92
N PRO A 199 -20.84 -15.18 -3.68
CA PRO A 199 -22.27 -15.31 -3.33
C PRO A 199 -23.04 -13.98 -3.45
N LYS A 200 -22.34 -12.85 -3.56
CA LYS A 200 -22.95 -11.52 -3.76
C LYS A 200 -23.17 -11.19 -5.24
N LEU A 201 -22.62 -11.97 -6.17
CA LEU A 201 -22.87 -11.85 -7.60
C LEU A 201 -24.19 -12.54 -7.98
N LYS A 202 -25.32 -11.87 -7.73
CA LYS A 202 -26.66 -12.48 -7.86
C LYS A 202 -27.35 -12.26 -9.21
N ASN A 203 -26.92 -11.26 -9.98
CA ASN A 203 -27.64 -10.77 -11.16
C ASN A 203 -26.71 -10.56 -12.36
N LYS A 204 -27.25 -10.70 -13.57
CA LYS A 204 -26.55 -10.56 -14.87
C LYS A 204 -26.41 -9.10 -15.38
N LYS A 205 -26.47 -8.10 -14.49
CA LYS A 205 -26.51 -6.68 -14.90
C LYS A 205 -25.26 -6.25 -15.66
#